data_AF-A0A0S8E7Y7-F1
#
_entry.id   AF-A0A0S8E7Y7-F1
#
_cell.length_a   1.000
_cell.length_b   1.000
_cell.length_c   1.000
_cell.angle_alpha   90.00
_cell.angle_beta   90.00
_cell.angle_gamma   90.00
#
_symmetry.space_group_name_H-M   'P 1'
#
loop_
_entity.id
_entity.type
_entity.pdbx_description
1 polymer ?
#
loop_
_entity_poly.entity_id
_entity_poly.type
_entity_poly.pdbx_seq_one_letter_code
_entity_poly.pdbx_strand_id
1 'polypeptide(L)'
;MARIIFGFDELLEILVCNSLLPRTIARLRVKGERIHFVIKTNSFILPFIPASVKYLRFEGDLAIFELAIAGNRADRAKGWFKQMLEVKMPSWMKLEYPVLSIDVGKLLTEKSIRGIRLKEISFRDSEFTLITDRA
;
A
#
# COMPACT_ATOMS: atom_id res chain seq x y z
N MET A 1 7.03 -5.59 24.17
CA MET A 1 7.60 -5.07 22.93
C MET A 1 7.91 -6.25 22.04
N ALA A 2 7.48 -6.24 20.78
CA ALA A 2 7.78 -7.31 19.83
C ALA A 2 8.39 -6.70 18.57
N ARG A 3 9.35 -7.43 17.98
CA ARG A 3 10.01 -7.10 16.72
C ARG A 3 9.62 -8.14 15.70
N ILE A 4 9.03 -7.69 14.59
CA ILE A 4 8.66 -8.55 13.46
C ILE A 4 9.51 -8.13 12.28
N ILE A 5 10.16 -9.10 11.64
CA ILE A 5 11.00 -8.89 10.46
C ILE A 5 10.47 -9.84 9.38
N PHE A 6 10.30 -9.33 8.18
CA PHE A 6 9.90 -10.15 7.03
C PHE A 6 10.43 -9.55 5.74
N GLY A 7 10.72 -10.43 4.78
CA GLY A 7 11.12 -10.04 3.45
C GLY A 7 9.96 -9.40 2.68
N PHE A 8 10.29 -8.55 1.72
CA PHE A 8 9.28 -7.93 0.84
C PHE A 8 8.53 -8.97 0.00
N ASP A 9 9.22 -10.02 -0.45
CA ASP A 9 8.63 -11.15 -1.17
C ASP A 9 7.73 -11.99 -0.25
N GLU A 10 8.15 -12.21 1.01
CA GLU A 10 7.37 -12.92 2.01
C GLU A 10 6.06 -12.17 2.35
N LEU A 11 6.11 -10.84 2.48
CA LEU A 11 4.90 -10.02 2.61
C LEU A 11 3.95 -10.26 1.43
N LEU A 12 4.48 -10.27 0.22
CA LEU A 12 3.68 -10.46 -0.99
C LEU A 12 3.00 -11.84 -0.99
N GLU A 13 3.75 -12.89 -0.64
CA GLU A 13 3.24 -14.25 -0.50
C GLU A 13 2.14 -14.31 0.56
N ILE A 14 2.34 -13.73 1.74
CA ILE A 14 1.32 -13.65 2.80
C ILE A 14 0.05 -12.98 2.27
N LEU A 15 0.16 -11.84 1.56
CA LEU A 15 -0.98 -11.11 1.03
C LEU A 15 -1.75 -11.92 -0.04
N VAL A 16 -1.03 -12.63 -0.91
CA VAL A 16 -1.62 -13.48 -1.96
C VAL A 16 -2.28 -14.71 -1.36
N CYS A 17 -1.57 -15.47 -0.51
CA CYS A 17 -2.05 -16.71 0.11
C CYS A 17 -3.29 -16.47 0.98
N ASN A 18 -3.37 -15.34 1.68
CA ASN A 18 -4.52 -14.98 2.50
C ASN A 18 -5.63 -14.24 1.72
N SER A 19 -5.53 -14.15 0.39
CA SER A 19 -6.52 -13.44 -0.46
C SER A 19 -6.79 -12.00 0.00
N LEU A 20 -5.77 -11.34 0.56
CA LEU A 20 -5.86 -9.97 1.09
C LEU A 20 -5.73 -8.91 0.00
N LEU A 21 -5.35 -9.31 -1.21
CA LEU A 21 -5.28 -8.44 -2.37
C LEU A 21 -6.64 -8.35 -3.07
N PRO A 22 -7.15 -7.15 -3.35
CA PRO A 22 -8.35 -6.99 -4.17
C PRO A 22 -8.16 -7.65 -5.54
N ARG A 23 -9.22 -8.27 -6.08
CA ARG A 23 -9.22 -8.90 -7.42
C ARG A 23 -8.87 -7.94 -8.57
N THR A 24 -8.97 -6.64 -8.31
CA THR A 24 -8.57 -5.56 -9.22
C THR A 24 -7.05 -5.45 -9.34
N ILE A 25 -6.26 -5.90 -8.36
CA ILE A 25 -4.80 -5.91 -8.43
C ILE A 25 -4.33 -7.23 -9.08
N ALA A 26 -3.43 -7.13 -10.05
CA ALA A 26 -2.86 -8.27 -10.74
C ALA A 26 -1.38 -8.05 -11.08
N ARG A 27 -0.71 -9.14 -11.47
CA ARG A 27 0.70 -9.12 -11.93
C ARG A 27 1.64 -8.45 -10.93
N LEU A 28 1.46 -8.73 -9.64
CA LEU A 28 2.35 -8.20 -8.61
C LEU A 28 3.75 -8.76 -8.80
N ARG A 29 4.76 -7.88 -8.73
CA ARG A 29 6.17 -8.24 -8.76
C ARG A 29 6.97 -7.25 -7.94
N VAL A 30 7.93 -7.76 -7.17
CA VAL A 30 8.95 -6.94 -6.52
C VAL A 30 10.09 -6.69 -7.51
N LYS A 31 10.57 -5.43 -7.56
CA LYS A 31 11.82 -5.08 -8.24
C LYS A 31 12.54 -4.02 -7.42
N GLY A 32 13.64 -4.40 -6.78
CA GLY A 32 14.31 -3.54 -5.80
C GLY A 32 13.33 -3.11 -4.71
N GLU A 33 13.27 -1.81 -4.44
CA GLU A 33 12.43 -1.24 -3.38
C GLU A 33 10.97 -0.94 -3.80
N ARG A 34 10.53 -1.41 -4.97
CA ARG A 34 9.17 -1.15 -5.48
C ARG A 34 8.35 -2.42 -5.66
N ILE A 35 7.08 -2.35 -5.28
CA ILE A 35 6.07 -3.33 -5.71
C ILE A 35 5.45 -2.79 -6.99
N HIS A 36 5.63 -3.51 -8.09
CA HIS A 36 4.97 -3.26 -9.35
C HIS A 36 3.69 -4.09 -9.44
N PHE A 37 2.63 -3.49 -9.94
CA PHE A 37 1.34 -4.17 -10.10
C PHE A 37 0.53 -3.52 -11.23
N VAL A 38 -0.56 -4.19 -11.61
CA VAL A 38 -1.51 -3.71 -12.60
C VAL A 38 -2.89 -3.64 -11.94
N ILE A 39 -3.53 -2.48 -12.06
CA ILE A 39 -4.91 -2.27 -11.62
C ILE A 39 -5.84 -2.51 -12.80
N LYS A 40 -6.82 -3.39 -12.60
CA LYS A 40 -7.96 -3.61 -13.50
C LYS A 40 -9.05 -2.59 -13.13
N THR A 41 -9.38 -1.71 -14.05
CA THR A 41 -10.29 -0.58 -13.79
C THR A 41 -11.75 -0.88 -14.12
N ASN A 42 -12.03 -2.05 -14.71
CA ASN A 42 -13.32 -2.42 -15.32
C ASN A 42 -13.83 -1.40 -16.37
N SER A 43 -12.96 -0.53 -16.89
CA SER A 43 -13.29 0.42 -17.96
C SER A 43 -12.88 -0.13 -19.33
N PHE A 44 -13.73 0.04 -20.34
CA PHE A 44 -13.39 -0.30 -21.73
C PHE A 44 -12.24 0.58 -22.29
N ILE A 45 -12.16 1.84 -21.85
CA ILE A 45 -11.24 2.83 -22.41
C ILE A 45 -9.84 2.71 -21.78
N LEU A 46 -9.75 2.37 -20.50
CA LEU A 46 -8.49 2.24 -19.76
C LEU A 46 -8.50 0.96 -18.90
N PRO A 47 -8.54 -0.25 -19.50
CA PRO A 47 -8.82 -1.49 -18.77
C PRO A 47 -7.74 -1.85 -17.75
N PHE A 48 -6.50 -1.43 -17.99
CA PHE A 48 -5.35 -1.73 -17.16
C PHE A 48 -4.51 -0.48 -16.90
N ILE A 49 -4.12 -0.28 -15.64
CA ILE A 49 -3.20 0.78 -15.23
C ILE A 49 -1.99 0.14 -14.56
N PRO A 50 -0.80 0.17 -15.21
CA PRO A 50 0.45 -0.21 -14.57
C PRO A 50 0.82 0.81 -13.50
N ALA A 51 1.08 0.34 -12.29
CA ALA A 51 1.46 1.17 -11.17
C ALA A 51 2.60 0.52 -10.38
N SER A 52 3.26 1.32 -9.56
CA SER A 52 4.19 0.83 -8.57
C SER A 52 4.13 1.64 -7.30
N VAL A 53 4.38 1.00 -6.17
CA VAL A 53 4.46 1.66 -4.88
C VAL A 53 5.82 1.43 -4.25
N LYS A 54 6.38 2.47 -3.64
CA LYS A 54 7.62 2.44 -2.87
C LYS A 54 7.34 2.91 -1.45
N TYR A 55 7.81 2.17 -0.46
CA TYR A 55 7.77 2.65 0.93
C TYR A 55 8.78 3.79 1.12
N LEU A 56 8.36 4.89 1.74
CA LEU A 56 9.22 6.05 2.01
C LEU A 56 9.64 6.11 3.47
N ARG A 57 8.67 6.17 4.39
CA ARG A 57 8.91 6.32 5.82
C ARG A 57 7.65 6.08 6.65
N PHE A 58 7.84 6.01 7.97
CA PHE A 58 6.78 5.98 8.95
C PHE A 58 6.95 7.15 9.91
N GLU A 59 5.89 7.91 10.13
CA GLU A 59 5.91 9.15 10.91
C GLU A 59 4.64 9.27 11.75
N GLY A 60 4.79 9.21 13.07
CA GLY A 60 3.65 9.09 13.98
C GLY A 60 2.95 7.75 13.79
N ASP A 61 1.73 7.78 13.27
CA ASP A 61 0.95 6.59 12.88
C ASP A 61 0.80 6.45 11.35
N LEU A 62 1.48 7.29 10.57
CA LEU A 62 1.36 7.32 9.12
C LEU A 62 2.48 6.53 8.45
N ALA A 63 2.13 5.45 7.76
CA ALA A 63 3.00 4.80 6.79
C ALA A 63 2.88 5.53 5.44
N ILE A 64 3.98 6.09 4.96
CA ILE A 64 4.03 6.94 3.78
C ILE A 64 4.70 6.19 2.63
N PHE A 65 4.05 6.23 1.48
CA PHE A 65 4.46 5.57 0.25
C PHE A 65 4.46 6.53 -0.93
N GLU A 66 5.29 6.26 -1.92
CA GLU A 66 5.25 6.90 -3.22
C GLU A 66 4.56 5.98 -4.23
N LEU A 67 3.47 6.45 -4.80
CA LEU A 67 2.74 5.82 -5.90
C LEU A 67 3.21 6.42 -7.24
N ALA A 68 3.67 5.56 -8.13
CA ALA A 68 4.00 5.93 -9.51
C ALA A 68 3.10 5.17 -10.49
N ILE A 69 2.51 5.89 -11.44
CA ILE A 69 1.73 5.31 -12.54
C ILE A 69 2.56 5.38 -13.82
N ALA A 70 2.71 4.27 -14.53
CA ALA A 70 3.55 4.18 -15.73
C ALA A 70 2.72 4.23 -17.03
N GLY A 71 3.30 4.88 -18.06
CA GLY A 71 2.84 4.83 -19.45
C GLY A 71 2.22 6.12 -20.01
N ASN A 72 2.00 6.16 -21.33
CA ASN A 72 1.51 7.31 -22.11
C ASN A 72 0.07 7.77 -21.76
N ARG A 73 -0.58 7.16 -20.77
CA ARG A 73 -1.92 7.51 -20.29
C ARG A 73 -1.92 7.91 -18.81
N ALA A 74 -0.76 8.27 -18.25
CA ALA A 74 -0.61 8.65 -16.85
C ALA A 74 -1.62 9.71 -16.41
N ASP A 75 -1.87 10.75 -17.22
CA ASP A 75 -2.80 11.82 -16.83
C ASP A 75 -4.26 11.36 -16.81
N ARG A 76 -4.67 10.46 -17.71
CA ARG A 76 -5.99 9.81 -17.66
C ARG A 76 -6.11 8.87 -16.46
N ALA A 77 -5.05 8.13 -16.14
CA ALA A 77 -5.02 7.27 -14.97
C ALA A 77 -5.12 8.07 -13.67
N LYS A 78 -4.42 9.21 -13.54
CA LYS A 78 -4.55 10.14 -12.40
C LYS A 78 -5.99 10.63 -12.25
N GLY A 79 -6.66 10.99 -13.35
CA GLY A 79 -8.07 11.38 -13.35
C GLY A 79 -9.00 10.25 -12.85
N TRP A 80 -8.79 9.02 -13.35
CA TRP A 80 -9.52 7.85 -12.86
C TRP A 80 -9.28 7.59 -11.37
N PHE A 81 -8.03 7.68 -10.91
CA PHE A 81 -7.69 7.55 -9.51
C PHE A 81 -8.41 8.60 -8.67
N LYS A 82 -8.38 9.87 -9.06
CA LYS A 82 -9.09 10.93 -8.34
C LYS A 82 -10.59 10.61 -8.19
N GLN A 83 -11.23 10.16 -9.27
CA GLN A 83 -12.64 9.75 -9.22
C GLN A 83 -12.86 8.53 -8.32
N MET A 84 -11.97 7.53 -8.34
CA MET A 84 -12.07 6.37 -7.46
C MET A 84 -11.91 6.76 -5.99
N LEU A 85 -10.97 7.66 -5.69
CA LEU A 85 -10.69 8.16 -4.35
C LEU A 85 -11.89 8.88 -3.74
N GLU A 86 -12.57 9.71 -4.53
CA GLU A 86 -13.77 10.44 -4.11
C GLU A 86 -14.94 9.52 -3.73
N VAL A 87 -14.98 8.29 -4.26
CA VAL A 87 -16.14 7.40 -4.10
C VAL A 87 -15.92 6.30 -3.06
N LYS A 88 -14.69 5.79 -2.85
CA LYS A 88 -14.48 4.54 -2.08
C LYS A 88 -13.23 4.46 -1.22
N MET A 89 -12.51 5.56 -0.97
CA MET A 89 -11.30 5.43 -0.18
C MET A 89 -11.59 5.21 1.32
N PRO A 90 -11.01 4.19 1.97
CA PRO A 90 -11.16 3.98 3.40
C PRO A 90 -10.64 5.18 4.22
N SER A 91 -11.22 5.39 5.40
CA SER A 91 -10.93 6.56 6.26
C SER A 91 -9.48 6.63 6.77
N TRP A 92 -8.79 5.49 6.78
CA TRP A 92 -7.39 5.33 7.15
C TRP A 92 -6.41 5.51 5.98
N MET A 93 -6.89 5.75 4.77
CA MET A 93 -6.03 5.97 3.60
C MET A 93 -6.18 7.41 3.09
N LYS A 94 -5.06 8.06 2.75
CA LYS A 94 -5.00 9.39 2.12
C LYS A 94 -4.11 9.32 0.87
N LEU A 95 -4.58 9.77 -0.29
CA LEU A 95 -3.77 9.83 -1.52
C LEU A 95 -3.73 11.27 -2.04
N GLU A 96 -2.55 11.89 -1.95
CA GLU A 96 -2.20 13.18 -2.53
C GLU A 96 -1.09 12.93 -3.55
N TYR A 97 -1.46 12.55 -4.77
CA TYR A 97 -0.52 12.04 -5.77
C TYR A 97 0.76 12.90 -5.87
N PRO A 98 1.97 12.31 -5.81
CA PRO A 98 2.25 10.87 -5.79
C PRO A 98 2.25 10.21 -4.40
N VAL A 99 1.92 10.93 -3.33
CA VAL A 99 2.05 10.46 -1.94
C VAL A 99 0.80 9.70 -1.49
N LEU A 100 0.98 8.44 -1.09
CA LEU A 100 -0.03 7.63 -0.43
C LEU A 100 0.33 7.49 1.05
N SER A 101 -0.55 7.94 1.93
CA SER A 101 -0.41 7.81 3.38
C SER A 101 -1.45 6.85 3.93
N ILE A 102 -1.03 5.96 4.84
CA ILE A 102 -1.86 4.99 5.53
C ILE A 102 -1.75 5.26 7.03
N ASP A 103 -2.87 5.64 7.65
CA ASP A 103 -3.02 5.78 9.10
C ASP A 103 -3.19 4.38 9.72
N VAL A 104 -2.07 3.84 10.22
CA VAL A 104 -2.02 2.49 10.77
C VAL A 104 -2.84 2.39 12.05
N GLY A 105 -2.85 3.44 12.88
CA GLY A 105 -3.65 3.48 14.10
C GLY A 105 -5.15 3.37 13.82
N LYS A 106 -5.65 4.15 12.85
CA LYS A 106 -7.05 4.03 12.38
C LYS A 106 -7.32 2.68 11.73
N LEU A 107 -6.40 2.15 10.93
CA LEU A 107 -6.55 0.83 10.31
C LEU A 107 -6.70 -0.27 11.37
N LEU A 108 -5.82 -0.29 12.38
CA LEU A 108 -5.89 -1.26 13.48
C LEU A 108 -7.21 -1.15 14.24
N THR A 109 -7.66 0.07 14.50
CA THR A 109 -8.94 0.35 15.16
C THR A 109 -10.13 -0.16 14.34
N GLU A 110 -10.16 0.14 13.04
CA GLU A 110 -11.21 -0.31 12.11
C GLU A 110 -11.24 -1.85 11.99
N LYS A 111 -10.07 -2.50 12.05
CA LYS A 111 -9.95 -3.97 12.06
C LYS A 111 -10.12 -4.60 13.44
N SER A 112 -10.48 -3.81 14.46
CA SER A 112 -10.66 -4.28 15.85
C SER A 112 -9.43 -4.98 16.44
N ILE A 113 -8.23 -4.63 15.97
CA ILE A 113 -6.96 -5.12 16.52
C ILE A 113 -6.59 -4.22 17.69
N ARG A 114 -6.60 -4.77 18.91
CA ARG A 114 -6.37 -4.04 20.17
C ARG A 114 -5.06 -4.48 20.85
N GLY A 115 -4.53 -3.62 21.71
CA GLY A 115 -3.36 -3.91 22.54
C GLY A 115 -2.03 -3.92 21.80
N ILE A 116 -2.02 -3.49 20.53
CA ILE A 116 -0.84 -3.34 19.69
C ILE A 116 -0.79 -1.90 19.22
N ARG A 117 0.33 -1.23 19.46
CA ARG A 117 0.67 0.02 18.81
C ARG A 117 1.96 -0.17 18.04
N LEU A 118 2.01 0.42 16.85
CA LEU A 118 3.18 0.36 15.99
C LEU A 118 4.04 1.58 16.28
N LYS A 119 5.27 1.32 16.74
CA LYS A 119 6.22 2.36 17.13
C LYS A 119 7.13 2.73 15.96
N GLU A 120 7.50 1.74 15.15
CA GLU A 120 8.42 1.95 14.04
C GLU A 120 8.10 0.99 12.89
N ILE A 121 8.22 1.51 11.67
CA ILE A 121 8.38 0.72 10.45
C ILE A 121 9.65 1.20 9.78
N SER A 122 10.57 0.29 9.51
CA SER A 122 11.71 0.57 8.66
C SER A 122 11.78 -0.45 7.53
N PHE A 123 12.33 -0.01 6.40
CA PHE A 123 12.59 -0.83 5.24
C PHE A 123 14.04 -0.64 4.82
N ARG A 124 14.83 -1.71 4.87
CA ARG A 124 16.24 -1.73 4.44
C ARG A 124 16.54 -3.10 3.86
N ASP A 125 17.41 -3.14 2.86
CA ASP A 125 17.90 -4.41 2.29
C ASP A 125 16.79 -5.39 1.86
N SER A 126 15.66 -4.85 1.39
CA SER A 126 14.45 -5.61 1.00
C SER A 126 13.68 -6.27 2.17
N GLU A 127 13.92 -5.85 3.40
CA GLU A 127 13.22 -6.34 4.59
C GLU A 127 12.47 -5.21 5.29
N PHE A 128 11.26 -5.51 5.75
CA PHE A 128 10.56 -4.66 6.70
C PHE A 128 10.90 -5.09 8.12
N THR A 129 11.18 -4.11 8.97
CA THR A 129 11.21 -4.27 10.42
C THR A 129 10.07 -3.46 11.04
N LEU A 130 9.17 -4.15 11.73
CA LEU A 130 8.10 -3.55 12.54
C LEU A 130 8.47 -3.67 14.01
N ILE A 131 8.42 -2.55 14.74
CA ILE A 131 8.56 -2.53 16.20
C ILE A 131 7.21 -2.17 16.81
N THR A 132 6.71 -3.05 17.67
CA THR A 132 5.42 -2.88 18.35
C THR A 132 5.58 -2.78 19.85
N ASP A 133 4.72 -1.99 20.49
CA ASP A 133 4.52 -1.93 21.92
C ASP A 133 3.06 -2.24 22.30
N ARG A 134 2.81 -2.33 23.60
CA ARG A 134 1.44 -2.46 24.12
C ARG A 134 0.81 -1.08 24.06
N ALA A 135 -0.32 -0.98 23.36
CA ALA A 135 -1.18 0.20 23.33
C ALA A 135 -1.87 0.44 24.68
#